data_AF-A0ABD7EL80-F1
#
_entry.id   AF-A0ABD7EL80-F1
#
_cell.length_a   1.000
_cell.length_b   1.000
_cell.length_c   1.000
_cell.angle_alpha   90.00
_cell.angle_beta   90.00
_cell.angle_gamma   90.00
#
_symmetry.space_group_name_H-M   'P 1'
#
loop_
_entity.id
_entity.type
_entity.pdbx_description
1 polymer ?
#
loop_
_entity_poly.entity_id
_entity_poly.type
_entity_poly.pdbx_seq_one_letter_code
_entity_poly.pdbx_strand_id
1 'polypeptide(L)'
;MKYCSILFLSLLMFGCKTHLTAEINVSDLNSEKLNDRSAVLYAEIASCNSYEDSRNPSSSLIEAQQTVTSLFDGAKFDTCFQQKMESFAQFSIPLMVGKINDDKDFAAKNVKLFSNDSGLLLGLHMPKNIKDKFEQHNKKDFQINPLTPESVFITVTLNNDTDKTVIFSKPEMFINGSPTPEFGVTSVNLPAKSKIEFRLSNVQTARLLSPKEQGGSSIVMLLFKDDEA
;
A
#
# COMPACT_ATOMS: atom_id res chain seq x y z
N MET A 1 19.53 2.04 -53.18
CA MET A 1 18.82 2.57 -52.01
C MET A 1 18.41 1.37 -51.16
N LYS A 2 19.10 1.14 -50.04
CA LYS A 2 18.88 -0.01 -49.15
C LYS A 2 17.88 0.39 -48.06
N TYR A 3 16.91 -0.48 -47.83
CA TYR A 3 15.77 -0.31 -46.97
C TYR A 3 16.15 0.10 -45.54
N CYS A 4 15.58 1.21 -45.10
CA CYS A 4 15.55 1.64 -43.71
C CYS A 4 14.44 0.84 -42.99
N SER A 5 14.77 -0.36 -42.50
CA SER A 5 13.93 -1.06 -41.51
C SER A 5 14.32 -0.55 -40.13
N ILE A 6 13.72 0.56 -39.71
CA ILE A 6 13.65 0.91 -38.29
C ILE A 6 12.60 0.00 -37.69
N LEU A 7 13.07 -1.15 -37.16
CA LEU A 7 12.30 -2.00 -36.28
C LEU A 7 11.99 -1.14 -35.03
N PHE A 8 10.79 -0.56 -34.98
CA PHE A 8 10.24 0.06 -33.78
C PHE A 8 10.03 -1.05 -32.75
N LEU A 9 11.11 -1.40 -32.04
CA LEU A 9 11.04 -2.14 -30.79
C LEU A 9 10.34 -1.20 -29.81
N SER A 10 9.01 -1.22 -29.83
CA SER A 10 8.19 -0.64 -28.78
C SER A 10 8.63 -1.34 -27.50
N LEU A 11 9.49 -0.66 -26.75
CA LEU A 11 9.80 -0.99 -25.38
C LEU A 11 8.45 -1.08 -24.66
N LEU A 12 7.95 -2.30 -24.46
CA LEU A 12 6.78 -2.58 -23.64
C LEU A 12 7.20 -2.33 -22.18
N MET A 13 7.31 -1.05 -21.82
CA MET A 13 7.51 -0.58 -20.46
C MET A 13 6.16 -0.63 -19.74
N PHE A 14 5.57 -1.82 -19.63
CA PHE A 14 4.43 -2.03 -18.75
C PHE A 14 4.99 -2.48 -17.42
N GLY A 15 5.43 -1.51 -16.62
CA GLY A 15 5.54 -1.72 -15.18
C GLY A 15 4.18 -1.42 -14.60
N CYS A 16 3.42 -2.44 -14.18
CA CYS A 16 2.18 -2.23 -13.44
C CYS A 16 2.52 -1.59 -12.08
N LYS A 17 2.64 -0.26 -12.03
CA LYS A 17 2.75 0.47 -10.77
C LYS A 17 1.46 0.26 -10.00
N THR A 18 1.60 -0.14 -8.75
CA THR A 18 0.47 -0.31 -7.85
C THR A 18 0.60 0.70 -6.73
N HIS A 19 -0.45 1.50 -6.53
CA HIS A 19 -0.53 2.47 -5.44
C HIS A 19 -1.60 2.01 -4.45
N LEU A 20 -1.19 1.62 -3.25
CA LEU A 20 -2.08 1.33 -2.13
C LEU A 20 -2.13 2.56 -1.23
N THR A 21 -3.31 3.14 -1.08
CA THR A 21 -3.57 4.30 -0.22
C THR A 21 -4.54 3.93 0.88
N ALA A 22 -4.19 4.21 2.14
CA ALA A 22 -5.09 4.03 3.28
C ALA A 22 -5.27 5.35 4.01
N GLU A 23 -6.49 5.67 4.43
CA GLU A 23 -6.77 6.82 5.28
C GLU A 23 -7.29 6.32 6.63
N ILE A 24 -6.60 6.72 7.70
CA ILE A 24 -6.89 6.24 9.06
C ILE A 24 -6.91 7.40 10.05
N ASN A 25 -7.66 7.22 11.13
CA ASN A 25 -7.72 8.18 12.23
C ASN A 25 -6.77 7.78 13.36
N VAL A 26 -6.28 8.77 14.12
CA VAL A 26 -5.52 8.50 15.35
C VAL A 26 -6.38 7.74 16.37
N SER A 27 -7.67 8.07 16.47
CA SER A 27 -8.59 7.35 17.36
C SER A 27 -8.70 5.85 17.02
N ASP A 28 -8.68 5.48 15.73
CA ASP A 28 -8.77 4.09 15.29
C ASP A 28 -7.58 3.27 15.81
N LEU A 29 -6.38 3.85 15.82
CA LEU A 29 -5.17 3.22 16.33
C LEU A 29 -5.19 2.97 17.84
N ASN A 30 -6.01 3.71 18.59
CA ASN A 30 -6.16 3.57 20.03
C ASN A 30 -7.25 2.57 20.43
N SER A 31 -7.98 2.01 19.47
CA SER A 31 -9.02 1.03 19.71
C SER A 31 -8.43 -0.30 20.18
N GLU A 32 -8.93 -0.82 21.31
CA GLU A 32 -8.59 -2.16 21.83
C GLU A 32 -9.07 -3.30 20.92
N LYS A 33 -9.96 -3.00 19.97
CA LYS A 33 -10.41 -3.94 18.95
C LYS A 33 -9.97 -3.45 17.58
N LEU A 34 -9.56 -4.40 16.74
CA LEU A 34 -9.35 -4.15 15.32
C LEU A 34 -10.68 -3.77 14.65
N ASN A 35 -10.70 -2.59 14.04
CA ASN A 35 -11.83 -2.04 13.32
C ASN A 35 -11.66 -2.27 11.82
N ASP A 36 -12.76 -2.64 11.15
CA ASP A 36 -12.77 -2.76 9.70
C ASP A 36 -12.67 -1.37 9.04
N ARG A 37 -11.76 -1.28 8.07
CA ARG A 37 -11.51 -0.13 7.22
C ARG A 37 -11.27 -0.61 5.79
N SER A 38 -11.20 0.33 4.86
CA SER A 38 -10.83 0.06 3.47
C SER A 38 -9.66 0.92 3.06
N ALA A 39 -8.76 0.33 2.28
CA ALA A 39 -7.77 1.04 1.49
C ALA A 39 -8.27 1.12 0.05
N VAL A 40 -7.72 2.07 -0.69
CA VAL A 40 -7.90 2.16 -2.14
C VAL A 40 -6.62 1.69 -2.80
N LEU A 41 -6.73 0.75 -3.72
CA LEU A 41 -5.63 0.26 -4.55
C LEU A 41 -5.84 0.72 -5.98
N TYR A 42 -4.85 1.40 -6.54
CA TYR A 42 -4.79 1.74 -7.96
C TYR A 42 -3.76 0.86 -8.64
N ALA A 43 -4.19 0.02 -9.57
CA ALA A 43 -3.32 -0.78 -10.41
C ALA A 43 -3.20 -0.11 -11.79
N GLU A 44 -1.98 0.25 -12.19
CA GLU A 44 -1.70 0.73 -13.55
C GLU A 44 -1.96 -0.42 -14.55
N ILE A 45 -2.81 -0.16 -15.53
CA ILE A 45 -3.14 -1.13 -16.58
C ILE A 45 -2.92 -0.52 -17.96
N ALA A 46 -2.86 -1.35 -19.00
CA ALA A 46 -2.64 -0.87 -20.35
C ALA A 46 -3.83 -0.02 -20.87
N SER A 47 -5.06 -0.46 -20.59
CA SER A 47 -6.28 0.27 -20.96
C SER A 47 -7.48 -0.20 -20.15
N CYS A 48 -8.52 0.61 -20.04
CA CYS A 48 -9.80 0.16 -19.47
C CYS A 48 -10.59 -0.75 -20.43
N ASN A 49 -10.54 -0.45 -21.72
CA ASN A 49 -11.36 -1.11 -22.73
C ASN A 49 -10.50 -1.90 -23.72
N SER A 50 -11.07 -2.95 -24.32
CA SER A 50 -10.46 -3.72 -25.40
C SER A 50 -10.21 -2.83 -26.62
N TYR A 51 -9.11 -3.12 -27.32
CA TYR A 51 -8.76 -2.45 -28.58
C TYR A 51 -9.70 -2.88 -29.72
N GLU A 52 -10.11 -4.15 -29.71
CA GLU A 52 -10.98 -4.77 -30.70
C GLU A 52 -12.43 -4.28 -30.58
N ASP A 53 -12.94 -4.13 -29.34
CA ASP A 53 -14.27 -3.58 -29.07
C ASP A 53 -14.26 -2.82 -27.75
N SER A 54 -14.38 -1.48 -27.84
CA SER A 54 -14.30 -0.58 -26.69
C SER A 54 -15.45 -0.73 -25.68
N ARG A 55 -16.49 -1.51 -26.02
CA ARG A 55 -17.58 -1.86 -25.09
C ARG A 55 -17.19 -2.99 -24.14
N ASN A 56 -16.12 -3.72 -24.44
CA ASN A 56 -15.61 -4.82 -23.63
C ASN A 56 -14.41 -4.37 -22.80
N PRO A 57 -14.21 -4.96 -21.60
CA PRO A 57 -13.03 -4.68 -20.79
C PRO A 57 -11.75 -5.16 -21.49
N SER A 58 -10.63 -4.48 -21.23
CA SER A 58 -9.33 -4.93 -21.73
C SER A 58 -8.86 -6.21 -21.05
N SER A 59 -7.96 -6.95 -21.68
CA SER A 59 -7.28 -8.11 -21.06
C SER A 59 -6.54 -7.71 -19.78
N SER A 60 -5.87 -6.55 -19.79
CA SER A 60 -5.15 -6.03 -18.61
C SER A 60 -6.08 -5.68 -17.45
N LEU A 61 -7.30 -5.20 -17.72
CA LEU A 61 -8.30 -4.94 -16.68
C LEU A 61 -8.81 -6.25 -16.07
N ILE A 62 -9.10 -7.26 -16.91
CA ILE A 62 -9.53 -8.58 -16.45
C ILE A 62 -8.45 -9.23 -15.58
N GLU A 63 -7.18 -9.18 -16.02
CA GLU A 63 -6.04 -9.70 -15.28
C GLU A 63 -5.86 -8.98 -13.93
N ALA A 64 -5.98 -7.65 -13.90
CA ALA A 64 -5.91 -6.88 -12.67
C ALA A 64 -7.04 -7.26 -11.70
N GLN A 65 -8.28 -7.38 -12.19
CA GLN A 65 -9.41 -7.81 -11.36
C GLN A 65 -9.20 -9.20 -10.76
N GLN A 66 -8.74 -10.17 -11.55
CA GLN A 66 -8.45 -11.52 -11.08
C GLN A 66 -7.27 -11.53 -10.08
N THR A 67 -6.21 -10.79 -10.37
CA THR A 67 -5.03 -10.74 -9.52
C THR A 67 -5.35 -10.12 -8.17
N VAL A 68 -5.96 -8.93 -8.14
CA VAL A 68 -6.28 -8.22 -6.89
C VAL A 68 -7.25 -9.03 -6.03
N THR A 69 -8.32 -9.58 -6.62
CA THR A 69 -9.28 -10.41 -5.87
C THR A 69 -8.70 -11.74 -5.41
N SER A 70 -7.69 -12.27 -6.12
CA SER A 70 -6.97 -13.46 -5.66
C SER A 70 -6.03 -13.15 -4.48
N LEU A 71 -5.39 -11.98 -4.46
CA LEU A 71 -4.44 -11.56 -3.42
C LEU A 71 -5.18 -11.18 -2.13
N PHE A 72 -6.21 -10.36 -2.24
CA PHE A 72 -6.92 -9.76 -1.12
C PHE A 72 -8.36 -10.28 -1.04
N ASP A 73 -8.62 -11.16 -0.07
CA ASP A 73 -9.96 -11.70 0.17
C ASP A 73 -10.93 -10.54 0.48
N GLY A 74 -12.02 -10.43 -0.28
CA GLY A 74 -13.01 -9.37 -0.09
C GLY A 74 -12.71 -8.04 -0.81
N ALA A 75 -11.64 -7.99 -1.62
CA ALA A 75 -11.40 -6.86 -2.50
C ALA A 75 -12.53 -6.67 -3.52
N LYS A 76 -12.85 -5.41 -3.81
CA LYS A 76 -13.91 -5.02 -4.76
C LYS A 76 -13.33 -4.12 -5.83
N PHE A 77 -13.68 -4.39 -7.08
CA PHE A 77 -13.42 -3.45 -8.17
C PHE A 77 -14.40 -2.28 -8.08
N ASP A 78 -13.87 -1.07 -8.08
CA ASP A 78 -14.68 0.15 -7.99
C ASP A 78 -14.91 0.74 -9.38
N THR A 79 -13.83 1.06 -10.10
CA THR A 79 -13.90 1.72 -11.40
C THR A 79 -12.60 1.56 -12.17
N CYS A 80 -12.64 1.82 -13.47
CA CYS A 80 -11.46 2.01 -14.31
C CYS A 80 -11.51 3.40 -14.93
N PHE A 81 -10.39 4.12 -14.87
CA PHE A 81 -10.29 5.46 -15.41
C PHE A 81 -8.93 5.72 -16.04
N GLN A 82 -8.86 6.76 -16.86
CA GLN A 82 -7.60 7.24 -17.43
C GLN A 82 -7.24 8.57 -16.77
N GLN A 83 -5.99 8.69 -16.33
CA GLN A 83 -5.42 9.93 -15.83
C GLN A 83 -4.17 10.23 -16.64
N LYS A 84 -4.20 11.33 -17.41
CA LYS A 84 -3.17 11.65 -18.42
C LYS A 84 -3.06 10.50 -19.44
N MET A 85 -1.87 9.89 -19.56
CA MET A 85 -1.59 8.79 -20.49
C MET A 85 -1.62 7.41 -19.82
N GLU A 86 -1.90 7.36 -18.51
CA GLU A 86 -1.92 6.12 -17.73
C GLU A 86 -3.38 5.73 -17.45
N SER A 87 -3.68 4.44 -17.53
CA SER A 87 -4.98 3.88 -17.15
C SER A 87 -4.85 3.19 -15.80
N PHE A 88 -5.85 3.35 -14.94
CA PHE A 88 -5.86 2.78 -13.60
C PHE A 88 -7.15 2.00 -13.36
N ALA A 89 -7.00 0.79 -12.83
CA ALA A 89 -8.07 0.05 -12.18
C ALA A 89 -8.05 0.35 -10.69
N GLN A 90 -9.17 0.85 -10.16
CA GLN A 90 -9.35 1.17 -8.76
C GLN A 90 -10.08 0.04 -8.03
N PHE A 91 -9.59 -0.29 -6.84
CA PHE A 91 -10.15 -1.32 -5.98
C PHE A 91 -10.26 -0.85 -4.54
N SER A 92 -11.32 -1.27 -3.86
CA SER A 92 -11.44 -1.22 -2.40
C SER A 92 -10.87 -2.50 -1.80
N ILE A 93 -9.88 -2.37 -0.91
CA ILE A 93 -9.19 -3.48 -0.24
C ILE A 93 -9.52 -3.45 1.26
N PRO A 94 -10.04 -4.54 1.84
CA PRO A 94 -10.31 -4.59 3.27
C PRO A 94 -9.00 -4.55 4.08
N LEU A 95 -8.99 -3.72 5.12
CA LEU A 95 -7.91 -3.65 6.09
C LEU A 95 -8.47 -3.53 7.51
N MET A 96 -7.65 -3.88 8.49
CA MET A 96 -7.99 -3.74 9.90
C MET A 96 -7.10 -2.69 10.57
N VAL A 97 -7.70 -1.86 11.44
CA VAL A 97 -6.98 -0.82 12.20
C VAL A 97 -7.25 -0.93 13.69
N GLY A 98 -6.21 -0.91 14.50
CA GLY A 98 -6.35 -0.90 15.97
C GLY A 98 -5.08 -1.31 16.68
N LYS A 99 -5.19 -1.50 18.00
CA LYS A 99 -4.10 -2.10 18.77
C LYS A 99 -3.98 -3.59 18.47
N ILE A 100 -2.75 -4.08 18.43
CA ILE A 100 -2.44 -5.51 18.43
C ILE A 100 -1.87 -5.86 19.80
N ASN A 101 -2.54 -6.78 20.49
CA ASN A 101 -2.27 -7.13 21.88
C ASN A 101 -1.89 -8.63 22.02
N ASP A 102 -2.14 -9.47 21.01
CA ASP A 102 -1.82 -10.90 20.97
C ASP A 102 -1.22 -11.29 19.60
N ASP A 103 -0.31 -12.26 19.59
CA ASP A 103 0.25 -12.86 18.36
C ASP A 103 -0.84 -13.39 17.41
N LYS A 104 -2.00 -13.81 17.94
CA LYS A 104 -3.16 -14.22 17.14
C LYS A 104 -3.68 -13.12 16.22
N ASP A 105 -3.51 -11.85 16.61
CA ASP A 105 -3.94 -10.72 15.79
C ASP A 105 -3.10 -10.63 14.52
N PHE A 106 -1.83 -11.06 14.53
CA PHE A 106 -1.02 -11.13 13.31
C PHE A 106 -1.48 -12.24 12.35
N ALA A 107 -2.03 -13.34 12.87
CA ALA A 107 -2.48 -14.47 12.03
C ALA A 107 -3.75 -14.21 11.19
N ALA A 108 -4.48 -13.12 11.44
CA ALA A 108 -5.72 -12.83 10.71
C ALA A 108 -5.49 -12.44 9.24
N LYS A 109 -6.49 -12.72 8.38
CA LYS A 109 -6.38 -12.76 6.91
C LYS A 109 -6.16 -11.41 6.18
N ASN A 110 -6.46 -10.28 6.82
CA ASN A 110 -6.40 -8.96 6.18
C ASN A 110 -5.11 -8.22 6.53
N VAL A 111 -4.72 -7.28 5.68
CA VAL A 111 -3.67 -6.29 5.97
C VAL A 111 -4.06 -5.47 7.19
N LYS A 112 -3.09 -5.15 8.05
CA LYS A 112 -3.34 -4.42 9.30
C LYS A 112 -2.47 -3.19 9.42
N LEU A 113 -3.10 -2.07 9.75
CA LEU A 113 -2.42 -0.89 10.28
C LEU A 113 -2.61 -0.92 11.78
N PHE A 114 -1.54 -1.07 12.54
CA PHE A 114 -1.65 -1.35 13.95
C PHE A 114 -0.84 -0.40 14.80
N SER A 115 -1.27 -0.25 16.05
CA SER A 115 -0.41 0.22 17.12
C SER A 115 -0.12 -0.87 18.15
N ASN A 116 0.89 -0.68 18.97
CA ASN A 116 1.18 -1.57 20.09
C ASN A 116 0.50 -1.09 21.38
N ASP A 117 0.54 -1.91 22.44
CA ASP A 117 -0.06 -1.60 23.75
C ASP A 117 0.37 -0.25 24.33
N SER A 118 1.63 0.15 24.11
CA SER A 118 2.13 1.43 24.59
C SER A 118 1.65 2.63 23.74
N GLY A 119 1.01 2.37 22.60
CA GLY A 119 0.61 3.38 21.63
C GLY A 119 1.80 4.09 21.00
N LEU A 120 2.99 3.48 21.04
CA LEU A 120 4.27 4.07 20.63
C LEU A 120 4.74 3.64 19.25
N LEU A 121 3.97 2.81 18.54
CA LEU A 121 4.35 2.29 17.23
C LEU A 121 3.15 2.37 16.29
N LEU A 122 3.37 2.83 15.06
CA LEU A 122 2.49 2.58 13.94
C LEU A 122 3.19 1.55 13.04
N GLY A 123 2.53 0.42 12.82
CA GLY A 123 3.04 -0.67 12.02
C GLY A 123 2.07 -1.01 10.89
N LEU A 124 2.63 -1.49 9.78
CA LEU A 124 1.88 -2.13 8.72
C LEU A 124 2.25 -3.60 8.71
N HIS A 125 1.24 -4.47 8.72
CA HIS A 125 1.41 -5.91 8.69
C HIS A 125 0.67 -6.53 7.50
N MET A 126 1.39 -7.32 6.71
CA MET A 126 0.84 -8.14 5.65
C MET A 126 0.87 -9.61 6.09
N PRO A 127 -0.30 -10.25 6.27
CA PRO A 127 -0.35 -11.61 6.76
C PRO A 127 0.22 -12.61 5.74
N LYS A 128 0.70 -13.74 6.27
CA LYS A 128 1.39 -14.78 5.49
C LYS A 128 0.60 -15.25 4.27
N ASN A 129 -0.72 -15.39 4.36
CA ASN A 129 -1.58 -15.82 3.25
C ASN A 129 -1.50 -14.87 2.04
N ILE A 130 -1.58 -13.56 2.26
CA ILE A 130 -1.49 -12.55 1.19
C ILE A 130 -0.08 -12.57 0.59
N LYS A 131 0.93 -12.64 1.46
CA LYS A 131 2.34 -12.67 1.07
C LYS A 131 2.70 -13.94 0.27
N ASP A 132 2.18 -15.11 0.65
CA ASP A 132 2.38 -16.35 -0.10
C ASP A 132 1.71 -16.29 -1.48
N LYS A 133 0.51 -15.70 -1.58
CA LYS A 133 -0.16 -15.47 -2.87
C LYS A 133 0.63 -14.49 -3.75
N PHE A 134 1.24 -13.47 -3.15
CA PHE A 134 2.13 -12.53 -3.84
C PHE A 134 3.39 -13.22 -4.38
N GLU A 135 4.04 -14.06 -3.58
CA GLU A 135 5.18 -14.87 -4.04
C GLU A 135 4.78 -15.87 -5.13
N GLN A 136 3.63 -16.52 -5.00
CA GLN A 136 3.12 -17.44 -6.01
C GLN A 136 2.77 -16.73 -7.31
N HIS A 137 2.25 -15.49 -7.23
CA HIS A 137 2.09 -14.63 -8.39
C HIS A 137 3.46 -14.42 -9.05
N ASN A 138 4.42 -13.81 -8.34
CA ASN A 138 5.73 -13.45 -8.88
C ASN A 138 6.60 -14.63 -9.38
N LYS A 139 6.33 -15.87 -8.93
CA LYS A 139 7.04 -17.08 -9.36
C LYS A 139 6.57 -17.68 -10.69
N LYS A 140 5.45 -17.21 -11.26
CA LYS A 140 4.98 -17.74 -12.55
C LYS A 140 5.96 -17.29 -13.65
N ASP A 141 6.60 -18.23 -14.32
CA ASP A 141 7.46 -17.96 -15.48
C ASP A 141 6.69 -17.13 -16.52
N PHE A 142 7.35 -16.11 -17.10
CA PHE A 142 6.81 -15.17 -18.10
C PHE A 142 5.73 -14.20 -17.61
N GLN A 143 5.73 -13.85 -16.33
CA GLN A 143 4.85 -12.79 -15.84
C GLN A 143 5.29 -11.43 -16.39
N ILE A 144 4.39 -10.78 -17.14
CA ILE A 144 4.65 -9.51 -17.82
C ILE A 144 4.73 -8.36 -16.80
N ASN A 145 4.14 -8.52 -15.61
CA ASN A 145 3.99 -7.49 -14.59
C ASN A 145 4.33 -8.01 -13.17
N PRO A 146 5.60 -8.32 -12.86
CA PRO A 146 5.98 -8.71 -11.50
C PRO A 146 5.68 -7.56 -10.52
N LEU A 147 5.08 -7.88 -9.39
CA LEU A 147 4.90 -6.94 -8.30
C LEU A 147 6.20 -6.93 -7.47
N THR A 148 7.10 -6.00 -7.75
CA THR A 148 8.35 -5.83 -7.02
C THR A 148 8.21 -4.72 -5.98
N PRO A 149 9.08 -4.66 -4.96
CA PRO A 149 9.05 -3.56 -3.99
C PRO A 149 9.15 -2.16 -4.63
N GLU A 150 9.77 -2.05 -5.80
CA GLU A 150 9.91 -0.80 -6.56
C GLU A 150 8.66 -0.42 -7.35
N SER A 151 7.78 -1.38 -7.67
CA SER A 151 6.51 -1.13 -8.36
C SER A 151 5.32 -0.96 -7.41
N VAL A 152 5.51 -1.15 -6.10
CA VAL A 152 4.47 -1.03 -5.08
C VAL A 152 4.69 0.21 -4.21
N PHE A 153 3.82 1.19 -4.35
CA PHE A 153 3.78 2.39 -3.53
C PHE A 153 2.70 2.26 -2.46
N ILE A 154 3.10 2.35 -1.19
CA ILE A 154 2.15 2.31 -0.07
C ILE A 154 2.17 3.66 0.62
N THR A 155 1.04 4.34 0.55
CA THR A 155 0.79 5.63 1.19
C THR A 155 -0.26 5.47 2.26
N VAL A 156 -0.05 6.09 3.41
CA VAL A 156 -1.06 6.16 4.45
C VAL A 156 -1.22 7.61 4.86
N THR A 157 -2.45 8.06 4.89
CA THR A 157 -2.86 9.34 5.43
C THR A 157 -3.35 9.12 6.85
N LEU A 158 -2.71 9.78 7.81
CA LEU A 158 -3.12 9.77 9.20
C LEU A 158 -3.80 11.10 9.53
N ASN A 159 -5.08 11.01 9.87
CA ASN A 159 -5.88 12.13 10.34
C ASN A 159 -5.81 12.20 11.86
N ASN A 160 -5.36 13.33 12.40
CA ASN A 160 -5.49 13.62 13.81
C ASN A 160 -6.89 14.17 14.09
N ASP A 161 -7.83 13.25 14.28
CA ASP A 161 -9.22 13.54 14.64
C ASP A 161 -9.38 13.90 16.13
N THR A 162 -8.31 13.83 16.91
CA THR A 162 -8.31 14.22 18.33
C THR A 162 -8.21 15.74 18.52
N ASP A 163 -8.31 16.19 19.77
CA ASP A 163 -8.17 17.59 20.16
C ASP A 163 -6.75 17.94 20.64
N LYS A 164 -5.81 16.98 20.59
CA LYS A 164 -4.42 17.15 21.03
C LYS A 164 -3.47 17.04 19.85
N THR A 165 -2.30 17.66 19.96
CA THR A 165 -1.19 17.38 19.03
C THR A 165 -0.68 15.97 19.30
N VAL A 166 -0.37 15.24 18.23
CA VAL A 166 0.28 13.93 18.32
C VAL A 166 1.68 14.07 17.75
N ILE A 167 2.67 13.53 18.45
CA ILE A 167 4.07 13.62 18.04
C ILE A 167 4.53 12.24 17.56
N PHE A 168 5.26 12.18 16.46
CA PHE A 168 5.77 10.95 15.87
C PHE A 168 7.28 11.03 15.66
N SER A 169 8.01 9.96 15.92
CA SER A 169 9.37 9.76 15.42
C SER A 169 9.31 9.01 14.09
N LYS A 170 10.02 9.55 13.11
CA LYS A 170 10.14 8.95 11.78
C LYS A 170 11.42 8.08 11.69
N PRO A 171 11.35 6.83 11.19
CA PRO A 171 12.44 6.24 10.42
C PRO A 171 12.50 6.84 8.99
N GLU A 172 13.51 6.50 8.19
CA GLU A 172 13.66 6.96 6.80
C GLU A 172 12.41 6.69 5.94
N MET A 173 11.69 7.75 5.54
CA MET A 173 10.45 7.68 4.76
C MET A 173 10.24 8.94 3.89
N PHE A 174 9.17 8.96 3.09
CA PHE A 174 8.70 10.19 2.43
C PHE A 174 7.54 10.79 3.23
N ILE A 175 7.61 12.09 3.54
CA ILE A 175 6.54 12.85 4.20
C ILE A 175 6.08 13.95 3.25
N ASN A 176 4.77 14.01 2.95
CA ASN A 176 4.19 14.98 2.02
C ASN A 176 4.98 15.08 0.70
N GLY A 177 5.39 13.93 0.16
CA GLY A 177 6.16 13.82 -1.09
C GLY A 177 7.66 14.13 -1.00
N SER A 178 8.17 14.59 0.14
CA SER A 178 9.60 14.92 0.33
C SER A 178 10.34 13.79 1.08
N PRO A 179 11.55 13.38 0.64
CA PRO A 179 12.35 12.41 1.38
C PRO A 179 12.84 13.01 2.69
N THR A 180 12.92 12.19 3.73
CA THR A 180 13.46 12.63 5.02
C THR A 180 14.99 12.52 5.04
N PRO A 181 15.71 13.43 5.73
CA PRO A 181 17.16 13.34 5.87
C PRO A 181 17.62 12.00 6.48
N GLU A 182 18.78 11.54 6.00
CA GLU A 182 19.39 10.20 6.15
C GLU A 182 19.82 9.88 7.60
N PHE A 183 19.89 10.88 8.48
CA PHE A 183 20.28 10.72 9.88
C PHE A 183 19.43 11.59 10.80
N GLY A 184 18.83 10.96 11.81
CA GLY A 184 18.13 11.60 12.91
C GLY A 184 16.68 11.15 13.07
N VAL A 185 16.34 10.73 14.28
CA VAL A 185 14.95 10.68 14.74
C VAL A 185 14.48 12.13 14.84
N THR A 186 13.77 12.63 13.83
CA THR A 186 13.12 13.95 13.95
C THR A 186 11.67 13.74 14.36
N SER A 187 11.28 14.40 15.43
CA SER A 187 9.88 14.49 15.82
C SER A 187 9.08 15.24 14.76
N VAL A 188 7.96 14.67 14.36
CA VAL A 188 6.98 15.27 13.47
C VAL A 188 5.75 15.54 14.31
N ASN A 189 5.39 16.82 14.42
CA ASN A 189 4.20 17.23 15.13
C ASN A 189 3.01 17.18 14.17
N LEU A 190 1.94 16.51 14.58
CA LEU A 190 0.67 16.48 13.89
C LEU A 190 -0.36 17.26 14.74
N PRO A 191 -0.61 18.54 14.45
CA PRO A 191 -1.59 19.34 15.18
C PRO A 191 -2.98 18.71 15.23
N ALA A 192 -3.78 19.09 16.22
CA ALA A 192 -5.19 18.71 16.29
C ALA A 192 -5.93 19.09 15.00
N LYS A 193 -6.86 18.22 14.55
CA LYS A 193 -7.67 18.39 13.34
C LYS A 193 -6.86 18.60 12.06
N SER A 194 -5.62 18.13 12.03
CA SER A 194 -4.77 18.14 10.84
C SER A 194 -4.52 16.72 10.32
N LYS A 195 -3.88 16.62 9.16
CA LYS A 195 -3.53 15.34 8.54
C LYS A 195 -2.10 15.35 8.05
N ILE A 196 -1.51 14.16 8.02
CA ILE A 196 -0.18 13.92 7.45
C ILE A 196 -0.24 12.73 6.52
N GLU A 197 0.44 12.85 5.39
CA GLU A 197 0.63 11.75 4.47
C GLU A 197 2.08 11.28 4.56
N PHE A 198 2.25 9.96 4.71
CA PHE A 198 3.55 9.32 4.61
C PHE A 198 3.49 8.17 3.63
N ARG A 199 4.58 8.01 2.89
CA ARG A 199 4.77 6.92 1.92
C ARG A 199 5.95 6.08 2.37
N LEU A 200 5.74 4.76 2.42
CA LEU A 200 6.79 3.80 2.73
C LEU A 200 7.92 3.93 1.72
N SER A 201 9.17 3.86 2.20
CA SER A 201 10.33 3.73 1.34
C SER A 201 10.40 2.36 0.67
N ASN A 202 11.15 2.23 -0.42
CA ASN A 202 11.33 0.94 -1.09
C ASN A 202 11.92 -0.12 -0.14
N VAL A 203 12.72 0.28 0.85
CA VAL A 203 13.25 -0.61 1.91
C VAL A 203 12.13 -1.08 2.84
N GLN A 204 11.23 -0.20 3.25
CA GLN A 204 10.07 -0.55 4.07
C GLN A 204 9.09 -1.45 3.30
N THR A 205 8.83 -1.15 2.02
CA THR A 205 8.03 -2.00 1.14
C THR A 205 8.68 -3.36 0.96
N ALA A 206 9.99 -3.43 0.71
CA ALA A 206 10.71 -4.69 0.61
C ALA A 206 10.63 -5.50 1.90
N ARG A 207 10.76 -4.88 3.08
CA ARG A 207 10.58 -5.55 4.38
C ARG A 207 9.17 -6.09 4.58
N LEU A 208 8.15 -5.35 4.16
CA LEU A 208 6.75 -5.79 4.21
C LEU A 208 6.48 -6.98 3.28
N LEU A 209 7.14 -7.02 2.12
CA LEU A 209 6.98 -8.09 1.14
C LEU A 209 7.96 -9.27 1.36
N SER A 210 8.93 -9.14 2.27
CA SER A 210 9.96 -10.14 2.52
C SER A 210 9.42 -11.38 3.25
N PRO A 211 9.92 -12.58 2.95
CA PRO A 211 9.48 -13.82 3.59
C PRO A 211 9.82 -13.90 5.08
N LYS A 212 8.79 -14.10 5.91
CA LYS A 212 8.87 -14.55 7.30
C LYS A 212 7.69 -15.47 7.64
N GLU A 213 7.83 -16.30 8.68
CA GLU A 213 6.83 -17.30 9.07
C GLU A 213 5.45 -16.70 9.41
N GLN A 214 5.41 -15.50 9.99
CA GLN A 214 4.15 -14.83 10.36
C GLN A 214 3.64 -13.83 9.31
N GLY A 215 4.30 -13.71 8.15
CA GLY A 215 4.07 -12.62 7.19
C GLY A 215 5.06 -11.46 7.38
N GLY A 216 4.90 -10.40 6.61
CA GLY A 216 5.81 -9.26 6.63
C GLY A 216 5.26 -8.10 7.46
N SER A 217 6.15 -7.39 8.15
CA SER A 217 5.78 -6.19 8.90
C SER A 217 6.81 -5.09 8.65
N SER A 218 6.32 -3.85 8.56
CA SER A 218 7.15 -2.67 8.50
C SER A 218 6.73 -1.69 9.60
N ILE A 219 7.73 -1.15 10.32
CA ILE A 219 7.50 -0.03 11.23
C ILE A 219 7.37 1.22 10.37
N VAL A 220 6.23 1.86 10.51
CA VAL A 220 5.86 3.05 9.79
C VAL A 220 6.33 4.27 10.58
N MET A 221 5.89 4.44 11.82
CA MET A 221 6.31 5.53 12.70
C MET A 221 6.43 5.02 14.14
N LEU A 222 7.21 5.71 14.96
CA LEU A 222 7.07 5.64 16.41
C LEU A 222 6.15 6.78 16.83
N LEU A 223 5.17 6.51 17.68
CA LEU A 223 4.30 7.49 18.29
C LEU A 223 4.93 7.90 19.62
N PHE A 224 4.92 9.19 19.94
CA PHE A 224 5.19 9.67 21.29
C PHE A 224 3.86 10.05 21.91
N LYS A 225 3.60 9.50 23.09
CA LYS A 225 2.56 10.02 23.96
C LYS A 225 3.13 11.30 24.56
N ASP A 226 2.41 12.42 24.45
CA ASP A 226 2.72 13.57 25.32
C ASP A 226 2.58 13.05 26.75
N ASP A 227 3.69 13.02 27.49
CA ASP A 227 3.64 12.90 28.93
C ASP A 227 2.76 14.05 29.43
N GLU A 228 1.70 13.72 30.17
CA GLU A 228 0.88 14.71 30.85
C GLU A 228 1.80 15.64 31.66
N ALA A 229 1.87 16.90 31.23
CA ALA A 229 2.45 17.99 32.01
C ALA A 229 1.46 18.43 33.10
#